data_AF-H9F3M4-F1
#
_entry.id   AF-H9F3M4-F1
#
_cell.length_a   1.000
_cell.length_b   1.000
_cell.length_c   1.000
_cell.angle_alpha   90.00
_cell.angle_beta   90.00
_cell.angle_gamma   90.00
#
_symmetry.space_group_name_H-M   'P 1'
#
loop_
_entity.id
_entity.type
_entity.pdbx_description
1 polymer ?
#
loop_
_entity_poly.entity_id
_entity_poly.type
_entity_poly.pdbx_seq_one_letter_code
_entity_poly.pdbx_strand_id
1 'polypeptide(L)'
;RRKVTVEPHPELRVWAVLPSSPEAYGNAPLQESAGAAAILIRDPRTARMGWRLLTQDEGPALVSGGRLGDLWDYHQHRYLQGVPEGVRDLPPGVALPLESNLAFMNGVSFTKGCYIGQELTARTHHMGVIRKRLFPVRFLDPLPASGITPGATVLTASGQTVGKFRAGQGNVGLALLWSEKIKGPLHIRASEGAQVALAASVPDWWPTVSK
;
A
#
# COMPACT_ATOMS: atom_id res chain seq x y z
N ARG A 1 16.00 31.07 6.77
CA ARG A 1 14.72 31.56 6.20
C ARG A 1 14.70 31.16 4.72
N ARG A 2 13.80 30.27 4.30
CA ARG A 2 13.68 29.84 2.89
C ARG A 2 12.61 30.68 2.20
N LYS A 3 12.80 31.01 0.92
CA LYS A 3 11.79 31.69 0.10
C LYS A 3 10.88 30.63 -0.54
N VAL A 4 9.84 30.21 0.18
CA VAL A 4 8.88 29.18 -0.24
C VAL A 4 7.50 29.56 0.30
N THR A 5 6.47 29.43 -0.53
CA THR A 5 5.05 29.50 -0.14
C THR A 5 4.45 28.10 -0.14
N VAL A 6 3.52 27.84 0.79
CA VAL A 6 2.81 26.56 0.89
C VAL A 6 1.34 26.90 1.12
N GLU A 7 0.47 26.46 0.23
CA GLU A 7 -0.95 26.76 0.25
C GLU A 7 -1.78 25.53 -0.17
N PRO A 8 -3.03 25.40 0.30
CA PRO A 8 -3.96 24.42 -0.22
C PRO A 8 -4.25 24.67 -1.71
N HIS A 9 -4.40 23.59 -2.49
CA HIS A 9 -4.75 23.67 -3.90
C HIS A 9 -6.10 22.96 -4.19
N PRO A 10 -7.23 23.46 -3.66
CA PRO A 10 -8.52 22.75 -3.69
C PRO A 10 -9.14 22.65 -5.09
N GLU A 11 -8.66 23.44 -6.05
CA GLU A 11 -9.17 23.45 -7.43
C GLU A 11 -8.95 22.11 -8.16
N LEU A 12 -7.89 21.38 -7.80
CA LEU A 12 -7.59 20.09 -8.40
C LEU A 12 -7.98 18.97 -7.43
N ARG A 13 -8.89 18.10 -7.90
CA ARG A 13 -9.30 16.89 -7.18
C ARG A 13 -8.39 15.73 -7.54
N VAL A 14 -8.13 14.85 -6.57
CA VAL A 14 -7.25 13.67 -6.75
C VAL A 14 -8.08 12.45 -7.14
N TRP A 15 -7.78 11.89 -8.30
CA TRP A 15 -8.39 10.68 -8.84
C TRP A 15 -7.35 9.60 -9.10
N ALA A 16 -7.79 8.34 -9.13
CA ALA A 16 -7.01 7.20 -9.57
C ALA A 16 -7.70 6.54 -10.77
N VAL A 17 -6.91 6.14 -11.76
CA VAL A 17 -7.39 5.40 -12.93
C VAL A 17 -6.73 4.03 -12.91
N LEU A 18 -7.52 3.00 -12.64
CA LEU A 18 -7.09 1.61 -12.59
C LEU A 18 -7.56 0.86 -13.84
N PRO A 19 -6.76 -0.06 -14.39
CA PRO A 19 -7.21 -0.92 -15.47
C PRO A 19 -8.33 -1.86 -14.99
N SER A 20 -9.33 -2.09 -15.84
CA SER A 20 -10.46 -2.98 -15.51
C SER A 20 -10.09 -4.47 -15.54
N SER A 21 -9.00 -4.84 -16.19
CA SER A 21 -8.46 -6.21 -16.23
C SER A 21 -6.97 -6.20 -15.89
N PRO A 22 -6.45 -7.18 -15.14
CA PRO A 22 -5.01 -7.34 -14.92
C PRO A 22 -4.19 -7.46 -16.22
N GLU A 23 -4.76 -8.00 -17.29
CA GLU A 23 -4.08 -8.14 -18.58
C GLU A 23 -3.85 -6.77 -19.26
N ALA A 24 -4.54 -5.73 -18.81
CA ALA A 24 -4.39 -4.36 -19.28
C ALA A 24 -3.31 -3.56 -18.52
N TYR A 25 -2.56 -4.19 -17.58
CA TYR A 25 -1.32 -3.60 -17.06
C TYR A 25 -0.28 -3.50 -18.20
N GLY A 26 -0.40 -2.49 -19.05
CA GLY A 26 0.49 -2.25 -20.19
C GLY A 26 -0.19 -2.09 -21.55
N ASN A 27 -1.47 -2.46 -21.70
CA ASN A 27 -2.17 -2.43 -22.99
C ASN A 27 -3.25 -1.32 -23.04
N ALA A 28 -3.13 -0.47 -24.07
CA ALA A 28 -3.69 0.87 -24.26
C ALA A 28 -3.03 1.94 -23.38
N PRO A 29 -1.90 2.54 -23.81
CA PRO A 29 -1.22 3.54 -23.01
C PRO A 29 -2.08 4.80 -23.02
N LEU A 30 -2.75 5.07 -21.90
CA LEU A 30 -3.04 6.46 -21.57
C LEU A 30 -1.73 7.24 -21.73
N GLN A 31 -1.79 8.41 -22.37
CA GLN A 31 -0.61 9.24 -22.56
C GLN A 31 -0.51 10.19 -21.37
N GLU A 32 0.71 10.32 -20.82
CA GLU A 32 0.95 11.34 -19.80
C GLU A 32 0.62 12.71 -20.37
N SER A 33 -0.10 13.50 -19.58
CA SER A 33 -0.49 14.86 -19.95
C SER A 33 -0.37 15.76 -18.73
N ALA A 34 0.07 16.98 -18.96
CA ALA A 34 0.26 17.99 -17.91
C ALA A 34 -0.22 19.34 -18.44
N GLY A 35 -1.49 19.63 -18.20
CA GLY A 35 -2.10 20.94 -18.43
C GLY A 35 -2.53 21.59 -17.12
N ALA A 36 -2.83 22.89 -17.16
CA ALA A 36 -3.30 23.61 -15.98
C ALA A 36 -4.62 23.06 -15.41
N ALA A 37 -5.52 22.56 -16.28
CA ALA A 37 -6.82 22.02 -15.88
C ALA A 37 -6.79 20.52 -15.54
N ALA A 38 -5.82 19.77 -16.07
CA ALA A 38 -5.73 18.33 -15.88
C ALA A 38 -4.29 17.80 -15.99
N ILE A 39 -3.93 16.90 -15.08
CA ILE A 39 -2.64 16.19 -15.08
C ILE A 39 -2.92 14.70 -14.99
N LEU A 40 -2.48 13.93 -15.98
CA LEU A 40 -2.52 12.47 -15.99
C LEU A 40 -1.10 11.93 -15.98
N ILE A 41 -0.75 11.18 -14.93
CA ILE A 41 0.61 10.66 -14.71
C ILE A 41 0.55 9.24 -14.16
N ARG A 42 1.55 8.40 -14.47
CA ARG A 42 1.65 7.06 -13.88
C ARG A 42 1.81 7.14 -12.36
N ASP A 43 1.24 6.19 -11.63
CA ASP A 43 1.47 6.10 -10.18
C ASP A 43 2.96 5.78 -9.92
N PRO A 44 3.69 6.63 -9.16
CA PRO A 44 5.13 6.48 -9.00
C PRO A 44 5.54 5.28 -8.13
N ARG A 45 4.60 4.67 -7.40
CA ARG A 45 4.89 3.55 -6.49
C ARG A 45 5.06 2.25 -7.24
N THR A 46 4.15 1.96 -8.17
CA THR A 46 4.13 0.73 -8.96
C THR A 46 3.13 0.85 -10.11
N ALA A 47 3.43 0.24 -11.25
CA ALA A 47 2.51 0.15 -12.39
C ALA A 47 1.18 -0.56 -12.02
N ARG A 48 1.19 -1.39 -10.96
CA ARG A 48 -0.03 -2.02 -10.42
C ARG A 48 -1.06 -1.01 -9.90
N MET A 49 -0.66 0.22 -9.58
CA MET A 49 -1.56 1.29 -9.13
C MET A 49 -2.08 2.19 -10.25
N GLY A 50 -1.81 1.86 -11.52
CA GLY A 50 -2.33 2.56 -12.67
C GLY A 50 -1.85 4.01 -12.74
N TRP A 51 -2.79 4.95 -12.82
CA TRP A 51 -2.53 6.36 -13.04
C TRP A 51 -3.12 7.24 -11.95
N ARG A 52 -2.51 8.40 -11.76
CA ARG A 52 -3.07 9.54 -11.02
C ARG A 52 -3.61 10.55 -12.01
N LEU A 53 -4.82 11.01 -11.74
CA LEU A 53 -5.47 12.09 -12.47
C LEU A 53 -5.75 13.22 -11.47
N LEU A 54 -5.18 14.39 -11.72
CA LEU A 54 -5.52 15.63 -11.02
C LEU A 54 -6.36 16.46 -11.98
N THR A 55 -7.58 16.84 -11.62
CA THR A 55 -8.45 17.58 -12.52
C THR A 55 -9.48 18.43 -11.78
N GLN A 56 -9.92 19.51 -12.43
CA GLN A 56 -11.07 20.32 -11.99
C GLN A 56 -12.41 19.65 -12.35
N ASP A 57 -12.43 18.78 -13.36
CA ASP A 57 -13.62 18.13 -13.92
C ASP A 57 -13.89 16.73 -13.34
N GLU A 58 -14.91 16.06 -13.86
CA GLU A 58 -15.20 14.65 -13.56
C GLU A 58 -14.24 13.71 -14.32
N GLY A 59 -13.62 12.77 -13.61
CA GLY A 59 -12.55 11.92 -14.14
C GLY A 59 -12.84 11.20 -15.48
N PRO A 60 -14.02 10.58 -15.68
CA PRO A 60 -14.33 9.84 -16.91
C PRO A 60 -14.32 10.69 -18.18
N ALA A 61 -14.56 12.00 -18.07
CA ALA A 61 -14.55 12.89 -19.23
C ALA A 61 -13.16 13.00 -19.89
N LEU A 62 -12.10 12.70 -19.13
CA LEU A 62 -10.70 12.84 -19.55
C LEU A 62 -10.02 11.51 -19.87
N VAL A 63 -10.73 10.39 -19.68
CA VAL A 63 -10.19 9.04 -19.86
C VAL A 63 -11.10 8.27 -20.81
N SER A 64 -10.66 8.12 -22.06
CA SER A 64 -11.38 7.35 -23.08
C SER A 64 -11.66 5.93 -22.60
N GLY A 65 -12.94 5.52 -22.59
CA GLY A 65 -13.37 4.22 -22.07
C GLY A 65 -13.34 4.10 -20.53
N GLY A 66 -13.04 5.20 -19.82
CA GLY A 66 -13.13 5.29 -18.38
C GLY A 66 -14.57 5.29 -17.89
N ARG A 67 -14.78 4.74 -16.70
CA ARG A 67 -16.05 4.79 -15.97
C ARG A 67 -15.79 5.14 -14.52
N LEU A 68 -16.78 5.70 -13.84
CA LEU A 68 -16.72 5.82 -12.39
C LEU A 68 -16.67 4.42 -11.76
N GLY A 69 -15.78 4.26 -10.79
CA GLY A 69 -15.66 3.06 -9.96
C GLY A 69 -16.10 3.35 -8.52
N ASP A 70 -16.39 2.30 -7.77
CA ASP A 70 -16.59 2.42 -6.34
C ASP A 70 -15.22 2.64 -5.65
N LEU A 71 -15.16 3.58 -4.71
CA LEU A 71 -13.97 3.78 -3.90
C LEU A 71 -13.61 2.53 -3.07
N TRP A 72 -14.61 1.71 -2.75
CA TRP A 72 -14.42 0.40 -2.16
C TRP A 72 -13.46 -0.46 -3.01
N ASP A 73 -13.68 -0.54 -4.33
CA ASP A 73 -12.86 -1.34 -5.23
C ASP A 73 -11.42 -0.83 -5.31
N TYR A 74 -11.23 0.49 -5.27
CA TYR A 74 -9.89 1.10 -5.20
C TYR A 74 -9.11 0.65 -3.95
N HIS A 75 -9.76 0.69 -2.78
CA HIS A 75 -9.14 0.26 -1.54
C HIS A 75 -8.91 -1.27 -1.49
N GLN A 76 -9.86 -2.06 -1.98
CA GLN A 76 -9.69 -3.50 -2.11
C GLN A 76 -8.49 -3.84 -3.02
N HIS A 77 -8.35 -3.16 -4.16
CA HIS A 77 -7.23 -3.31 -5.07
C HIS A 77 -5.89 -3.01 -4.40
N ARG A 78 -5.77 -1.88 -3.67
CA ARG A 78 -4.55 -1.56 -2.93
C ARG A 78 -4.16 -2.65 -1.94
N TYR A 79 -5.11 -3.17 -1.18
CA TYR A 79 -4.85 -4.23 -0.20
C TYR A 79 -4.42 -5.53 -0.85
N LEU A 80 -5.03 -5.91 -1.99
CA LEU A 80 -4.60 -7.07 -2.77
C LEU A 80 -3.18 -6.90 -3.33
N GLN A 81 -2.82 -5.69 -3.76
CA GLN A 81 -1.49 -5.37 -4.29
C GLN A 81 -0.43 -5.10 -3.21
N GLY A 82 -0.81 -5.08 -1.92
CA GLY A 82 0.12 -4.78 -0.83
C GLY A 82 0.60 -3.33 -0.80
N VAL A 83 -0.22 -2.37 -1.26
CA VAL A 83 0.14 -0.94 -1.35
C VAL A 83 -0.47 -0.16 -0.17
N PRO A 84 0.32 0.24 0.84
CA PRO A 84 -0.17 1.06 1.94
C PRO A 84 -0.45 2.51 1.49
N GLU A 85 -1.57 3.07 1.93
CA GLU A 85 -1.94 4.45 1.67
C GLU A 85 -2.75 5.05 2.83
N GLY A 86 -2.41 6.27 3.24
CA GLY A 86 -3.13 6.99 4.29
C GLY A 86 -2.79 6.55 5.73
N VAL A 87 -3.41 7.23 6.69
CA VAL A 87 -3.03 7.19 8.12
C VAL A 87 -3.37 5.89 8.84
N ARG A 88 -4.30 5.08 8.31
CA ARG A 88 -4.63 3.76 8.88
C ARG A 88 -3.56 2.74 8.54
N ASP A 89 -3.12 2.75 7.28
CA ASP A 89 -2.05 1.87 6.79
C ASP A 89 -0.69 2.34 7.32
N LEU A 90 -0.50 3.65 7.46
CA LEU A 90 0.75 4.30 7.88
C LEU A 90 0.52 5.26 9.08
N PRO A 91 0.33 4.74 10.30
CA PRO A 91 0.06 5.60 11.46
C PRO A 91 1.24 6.54 11.75
N PRO A 92 1.01 7.87 11.86
CA PRO A 92 2.06 8.84 12.11
C PRO A 92 2.85 8.54 13.38
N GLY A 93 4.18 8.64 13.30
CA GLY A 93 5.08 8.35 14.43
C GLY A 93 5.24 6.87 14.79
N VAL A 94 4.50 5.96 14.14
CA VAL A 94 4.55 4.51 14.44
C VAL A 94 5.07 3.71 13.23
N ALA A 95 4.61 4.03 12.02
CA ALA A 95 5.02 3.30 10.81
C ALA A 95 6.50 3.60 10.48
N LEU A 96 7.32 2.53 10.40
CA LEU A 96 8.70 2.65 9.95
C LEU A 96 8.78 2.62 8.42
N PRO A 97 9.49 3.57 7.76
CA PRO A 97 9.47 3.70 6.30
C PRO A 97 9.89 2.45 5.53
N LEU A 98 10.98 1.80 5.96
CA LEU A 98 11.49 0.61 5.26
C LEU A 98 10.67 -0.66 5.54
N GLU A 99 10.08 -0.78 6.74
CA GLU A 99 9.09 -1.84 7.02
C GLU A 99 7.78 -1.61 6.23
N SER A 100 7.50 -0.37 5.84
CA SER A 100 6.35 0.02 5.01
C SER A 100 6.64 -0.06 3.51
N ASN A 101 7.75 -0.70 3.11
CA ASN A 101 8.15 -0.92 1.73
C ASN A 101 8.46 0.35 0.93
N LEU A 102 8.84 1.46 1.58
CA LEU A 102 9.14 2.74 0.90
C LEU A 102 10.20 2.59 -0.21
N ALA A 103 11.22 1.76 0.01
CA ALA A 103 12.26 1.47 -0.99
C ALA A 103 11.73 0.68 -2.19
N PHE A 104 10.76 -0.23 -1.99
CA PHE A 104 10.14 -0.97 -3.10
C PHE A 104 9.20 -0.09 -3.91
N MET A 105 8.64 0.96 -3.29
CA MET A 105 7.74 1.92 -3.92
C MET A 105 8.44 3.19 -4.43
N ASN A 106 9.73 3.12 -4.75
CA ASN A 106 10.52 4.24 -5.30
C ASN A 106 10.55 5.52 -4.43
N GLY A 107 10.32 5.41 -3.11
CA GLY A 107 10.06 6.57 -2.25
C GLY A 107 11.25 7.06 -1.42
N VAL A 108 12.44 6.47 -1.57
CA VAL A 108 13.65 6.89 -0.86
C VAL A 108 14.88 6.81 -1.76
N SER A 109 15.73 7.82 -1.71
CA SER A 109 17.05 7.83 -2.33
C SER A 109 18.13 7.73 -1.26
N PHE A 110 19.08 6.84 -1.45
CA PHE A 110 20.26 6.67 -0.59
C PHE A 110 21.47 7.47 -1.07
N THR A 111 21.35 8.15 -2.20
CA THR A 111 22.42 8.93 -2.84
C THR A 111 22.16 10.45 -2.81
N LYS A 112 20.99 10.89 -2.31
CA LYS A 112 20.67 12.32 -2.15
C LYS A 112 21.31 12.93 -0.89
N GLY A 113 21.31 14.26 -0.84
CA GLY A 113 21.72 15.03 0.34
C GLY A 113 20.80 14.85 1.56
N CYS A 114 21.19 15.50 2.66
CA CYS A 114 20.57 15.36 3.98
C CYS A 114 19.07 15.67 4.01
N TYR A 115 18.31 14.84 4.73
CA TYR A 115 16.89 15.02 5.02
C TYR A 115 16.56 14.51 6.44
N ILE A 116 15.44 14.95 7.00
CA ILE A 116 15.04 14.57 8.36
C ILE A 116 14.81 13.06 8.47
N GLY A 117 15.48 12.42 9.42
CA GLY A 117 15.38 10.97 9.66
C GLY A 117 16.25 10.12 8.74
N GLN A 118 17.18 10.73 7.98
CA GLN A 118 18.08 10.01 7.08
C GLN A 118 18.96 9.01 7.81
N GLU A 119 19.53 9.36 8.96
CA GLU A 119 20.54 8.55 9.65
C GLU A 119 19.97 7.19 10.06
N LEU A 120 18.76 7.19 10.64
CA LEU A 120 18.08 5.95 11.00
C LEU A 120 17.72 5.14 9.76
N THR A 121 17.17 5.79 8.73
CA THR A 121 16.75 5.13 7.49
C THR A 121 17.92 4.48 6.76
N ALA A 122 19.03 5.20 6.59
CA ALA A 122 20.24 4.71 5.96
C ALA A 122 20.89 3.59 6.79
N ARG A 123 20.96 3.75 8.13
CA ARG A 123 21.47 2.70 9.02
C ARG A 123 20.66 1.42 8.87
N THR A 124 19.34 1.49 8.92
CA THR A 124 18.48 0.30 8.77
C THR A 124 18.65 -0.36 7.40
N HIS A 125 18.86 0.43 6.33
CA HIS A 125 19.14 -0.10 5.01
C HIS A 125 20.51 -0.82 4.92
N HIS A 126 21.56 -0.24 5.50
CA HIS A 126 22.92 -0.80 5.42
C HIS A 126 23.22 -1.89 6.44
N MET A 127 22.51 -1.95 7.58
CA MET A 127 22.67 -3.01 8.59
C MET A 127 22.09 -4.36 8.18
N GLY A 128 21.52 -4.49 6.98
CA GLY A 128 21.11 -5.75 6.39
C GLY A 128 19.61 -5.86 6.12
N VAL A 129 19.09 -7.08 6.25
CA VAL A 129 17.73 -7.41 5.78
C VAL A 129 16.65 -6.78 6.66
N ILE A 130 15.71 -6.08 6.01
CA ILE A 130 14.46 -5.62 6.63
C ILE A 130 13.64 -6.84 7.06
N ARG A 131 13.69 -7.17 8.36
CA ARG A 131 13.11 -8.41 8.90
C ARG A 131 11.59 -8.44 8.97
N LYS A 132 10.94 -7.26 9.05
CA LYS A 132 9.48 -7.13 9.06
C LYS A 132 9.02 -6.21 7.94
N ARG A 133 7.95 -6.59 7.25
CA ARG A 133 7.34 -5.76 6.19
C ARG A 133 5.81 -5.78 6.29
N LEU A 134 5.18 -4.76 5.72
CA LEU A 134 3.75 -4.81 5.42
C LEU A 134 3.51 -5.79 4.26
N PHE A 135 2.73 -6.83 4.51
CA PHE A 135 2.30 -7.82 3.52
C PHE A 135 0.80 -7.74 3.29
N PRO A 136 0.33 -7.95 2.06
CA PRO A 136 -1.09 -8.20 1.80
C PRO A 136 -1.54 -9.48 2.50
N VAL A 137 -2.68 -9.42 3.17
CA VAL A 137 -3.33 -10.55 3.82
C VAL A 137 -4.77 -10.70 3.34
N ARG A 138 -5.22 -11.95 3.24
CA ARG A 138 -6.62 -12.31 2.98
C ARG A 138 -7.14 -13.17 4.13
N PHE A 139 -8.28 -12.79 4.70
CA PHE A 139 -9.01 -13.59 5.67
C PHE A 139 -9.79 -14.69 4.95
N LEU A 140 -9.69 -15.92 5.47
CA LEU A 140 -10.25 -17.12 4.86
C LEU A 140 -11.60 -17.51 5.47
N ASP A 141 -11.84 -17.09 6.71
CA ASP A 141 -13.08 -17.35 7.44
C ASP A 141 -13.96 -16.10 7.47
N PRO A 142 -15.28 -16.25 7.73
CA PRO A 142 -16.16 -15.13 8.03
C PRO A 142 -15.61 -14.25 9.16
N LEU A 143 -15.64 -12.94 8.94
CA LEU A 143 -15.16 -11.98 9.92
C LEU A 143 -16.23 -11.65 10.96
N PRO A 144 -15.84 -11.31 12.20
CA PRO A 144 -16.75 -10.69 13.16
C PRO A 144 -17.36 -9.42 12.58
N ALA A 145 -18.55 -9.02 13.04
CA ALA A 145 -19.23 -7.81 12.58
C ALA A 145 -18.38 -6.54 12.80
N SER A 146 -17.54 -6.52 13.84
CA SER A 146 -16.59 -5.45 14.14
C SER A 146 -15.34 -5.46 13.24
N GLY A 147 -15.16 -6.48 12.41
CA GLY A 147 -13.91 -6.76 11.71
C GLY A 147 -12.78 -7.16 12.66
N ILE A 148 -11.54 -7.02 12.18
CA ILE A 148 -10.32 -7.29 12.94
C ILE A 148 -9.72 -5.99 13.46
N THR A 149 -9.45 -5.91 14.75
CA THR A 149 -8.86 -4.74 15.39
C THR A 149 -7.43 -4.48 14.89
N PRO A 150 -7.07 -3.25 14.49
CA PRO A 150 -5.69 -2.87 14.23
C PRO A 150 -4.77 -3.23 15.40
N GLY A 151 -3.63 -3.84 15.10
CA GLY A 151 -2.69 -4.32 16.11
C GLY A 151 -2.95 -5.74 16.62
N ALA A 152 -4.03 -6.40 16.20
CA ALA A 152 -4.29 -7.79 16.54
C ALA A 152 -3.12 -8.70 16.13
N THR A 153 -2.70 -9.56 17.07
CA THR A 153 -1.51 -10.40 16.91
C THR A 153 -1.76 -11.49 15.87
N VAL A 154 -0.87 -11.59 14.89
CA VAL A 154 -0.85 -12.69 13.92
C VAL A 154 0.01 -13.83 14.46
N LEU A 155 -0.54 -15.03 14.47
CA LEU A 155 0.03 -16.22 15.07
C LEU A 155 0.23 -17.33 14.02
N THR A 156 1.27 -18.15 14.19
CA THR A 156 1.40 -19.44 13.51
C THR A 156 0.44 -20.47 14.11
N ALA A 157 0.29 -21.63 13.44
CA ALA A 157 -0.39 -22.79 14.00
C ALA A 157 0.15 -23.22 15.39
N SER A 158 1.44 -23.02 15.67
CA SER A 158 2.06 -23.30 16.99
C SER A 158 1.84 -22.19 18.03
N GLY A 159 1.09 -21.14 17.71
CA GLY A 159 0.83 -20.01 18.62
C GLY A 159 2.00 -19.01 18.71
N GLN A 160 2.99 -19.08 17.82
CA GLN A 160 4.08 -18.12 17.81
C GLN A 160 3.65 -16.80 17.16
N THR A 161 3.93 -15.67 17.83
CA THR A 161 3.73 -14.34 17.27
C THR A 161 4.64 -14.07 16.07
N VAL A 162 4.03 -13.79 14.92
CA VAL A 162 4.73 -13.48 13.67
C VAL A 162 4.40 -12.10 13.11
N GLY A 163 3.59 -11.31 13.81
CA GLY A 163 3.33 -9.93 13.43
C GLY A 163 2.05 -9.39 14.01
N LYS A 164 1.57 -8.29 13.42
CA LYS A 164 0.32 -7.63 13.80
C LYS A 164 -0.45 -7.18 12.57
N PHE A 165 -1.76 -7.35 12.60
CA PHE A 165 -2.65 -6.75 11.62
C PHE A 165 -2.52 -5.23 11.63
N ARG A 166 -2.50 -4.59 10.47
CA ARG A 166 -2.34 -3.13 10.33
C ARG A 166 -3.69 -2.47 10.10
N ALA A 167 -4.31 -2.74 8.95
CA ALA A 167 -5.57 -2.17 8.51
C ALA A 167 -6.08 -2.96 7.30
N GLY A 168 -7.36 -2.84 6.95
CA GLY A 168 -7.95 -3.57 5.84
C GLY A 168 -9.36 -3.10 5.51
N GLN A 169 -9.94 -3.73 4.50
CA GLN A 169 -11.31 -3.52 4.07
C GLN A 169 -11.91 -4.85 3.59
N GLY A 170 -13.11 -5.17 4.06
CA GLY A 170 -13.71 -6.49 3.81
C GLY A 170 -12.80 -7.61 4.32
N ASN A 171 -12.54 -8.61 3.47
CA ASN A 171 -11.70 -9.77 3.80
C ASN A 171 -10.22 -9.61 3.40
N VAL A 172 -9.75 -8.39 3.08
CA VAL A 172 -8.36 -8.13 2.71
C VAL A 172 -7.77 -6.99 3.52
N GLY A 173 -6.44 -6.98 3.66
CA GLY A 173 -5.75 -5.91 4.37
C GLY A 173 -4.24 -6.03 4.32
N LEU A 174 -3.57 -5.31 5.22
CA LEU A 174 -2.14 -5.40 5.45
C LEU A 174 -1.86 -5.93 6.85
N ALA A 175 -0.79 -6.71 6.98
CA ALA A 175 -0.21 -7.06 8.27
C ALA A 175 1.30 -6.78 8.26
N LEU A 176 1.82 -6.28 9.37
CA LEU A 176 3.26 -6.14 9.58
C LEU A 176 3.79 -7.48 10.10
N LEU A 177 4.44 -8.25 9.24
CA LEU A 177 4.88 -9.63 9.52
C LEU A 177 6.39 -9.79 9.41
N TRP A 178 6.95 -10.76 10.13
CA TRP A 178 8.33 -11.21 9.89
C TRP A 178 8.41 -11.91 8.53
N SER A 179 9.27 -11.42 7.63
CA SER A 179 9.34 -11.86 6.23
C SER A 179 9.60 -13.37 6.08
N GLU A 180 10.38 -13.96 6.98
CA GLU A 180 10.72 -15.40 6.97
C GLU A 180 9.56 -16.30 7.44
N LYS A 181 8.51 -15.73 8.06
CA LYS A 181 7.44 -16.47 8.74
C LYS A 181 6.05 -16.22 8.15
N ILE A 182 6.00 -15.71 6.92
CA ILE A 182 4.74 -15.50 6.19
C ILE A 182 4.19 -16.80 5.57
N LYS A 183 5.02 -17.85 5.48
CA LYS A 183 4.64 -19.15 4.93
C LYS A 183 3.98 -20.02 6.00
N GLY A 184 3.01 -20.82 5.57
CA GLY A 184 2.26 -21.74 6.44
C GLY A 184 0.99 -21.12 7.01
N PRO A 185 0.21 -21.90 7.79
CA PRO A 185 -1.08 -21.45 8.32
C PRO A 185 -0.90 -20.33 9.35
N LEU A 186 -1.59 -19.21 9.12
CA LEU A 186 -1.64 -18.07 10.02
C LEU A 186 -3.06 -17.83 10.51
N HIS A 187 -3.20 -17.33 11.72
CA HIS A 187 -4.49 -16.92 12.27
C HIS A 187 -4.36 -15.70 13.20
N ILE A 188 -5.50 -15.06 13.46
CA ILE A 188 -5.67 -14.05 14.49
C ILE A 188 -6.72 -14.55 15.48
N ARG A 189 -6.56 -14.20 16.76
CA ARG A 189 -7.63 -14.37 17.75
C ARG A 189 -8.53 -13.14 17.72
N ALA A 190 -9.78 -13.30 17.28
CA ALA A 190 -10.79 -12.27 17.35
C ALA A 190 -11.14 -11.94 18.82
N SER A 191 -11.79 -10.80 19.03
CA SER A 191 -12.19 -10.29 20.35
C SER A 191 -13.06 -11.30 21.14
N GLU A 192 -13.82 -12.13 20.43
CA GLU A 192 -14.71 -13.17 21.00
C GLU A 192 -14.02 -14.53 21.20
N GLY A 193 -12.69 -14.59 21.03
CA GLY A 193 -11.90 -15.82 21.18
C GLY A 193 -11.88 -16.74 19.96
N ALA A 194 -12.75 -16.51 18.97
CA ALA A 194 -12.74 -17.22 17.70
C ALA A 194 -11.42 -16.99 16.94
N GLN A 195 -10.89 -18.05 16.33
CA GLN A 195 -9.74 -17.95 15.43
C GLN A 195 -10.23 -17.60 14.02
N VAL A 196 -9.56 -16.63 13.40
CA VAL A 196 -9.79 -16.27 12.01
C VAL A 196 -8.52 -16.58 11.24
N ALA A 197 -8.58 -17.55 10.34
CA ALA A 197 -7.48 -17.90 9.46
C ALA A 197 -7.22 -16.80 8.43
N LEU A 198 -5.95 -16.60 8.12
CA LEU A 198 -5.51 -15.66 7.09
C LEU A 198 -4.33 -16.21 6.31
N ALA A 199 -4.22 -15.79 5.06
CA ALA A 199 -3.08 -16.06 4.21
C ALA A 199 -2.34 -14.75 3.91
N ALA A 200 -1.01 -14.76 4.04
CA ALA A 200 -0.15 -13.68 3.57
C ALA A 200 0.44 -14.05 2.21
N SER A 201 0.70 -13.06 1.37
CA SER A 201 1.34 -13.27 0.06
C SER A 201 2.40 -12.21 -0.23
N VAL A 202 3.33 -12.53 -1.14
CA VAL A 202 4.35 -11.58 -1.61
C VAL A 202 3.82 -10.91 -2.88
N PRO A 203 3.68 -9.57 -2.94
CA PRO A 203 3.28 -8.89 -4.16
C PRO A 203 4.24 -9.17 -5.32
N ASP A 204 3.67 -9.39 -6.50
CA ASP A 204 4.43 -9.79 -7.70
C ASP A 204 5.32 -8.69 -8.29
N TRP A 205 5.03 -7.43 -7.96
CA TRP A 205 5.79 -6.26 -8.40
C TRP A 205 6.96 -5.93 -7.48
N TRP A 206 7.10 -6.62 -6.34
CA TRP A 206 8.29 -6.45 -5.51
C TRP A 206 9.54 -6.92 -6.27
N PRO A 207 10.69 -6.27 -6.06
CA PRO A 207 11.92 -6.70 -6.70
C PRO A 207 12.23 -8.14 -6.29
N THR A 208 12.49 -9.00 -7.28
CA THR A 208 13.04 -10.32 -7.03
C THR A 208 14.41 -10.13 -6.40
N VAL A 209 14.57 -10.59 -5.16
CA VAL A 209 15.88 -10.64 -4.52
C VAL A 209 16.69 -11.66 -5.33
N SER A 210 17.58 -11.19 -6.20
CA SER A 210 18.62 -12.03 -6.76
C SER A 210 19.40 -12.60 -5.58
N LYS A 211 19.34 -13.92 -5.40
CA LYS A 211 20.18 -14.62 -4.43
C LYS A 211 21.64 -14.49 -4.81
#